data_AF-A0A0Q8HQA7-F1
#
_entry.id   AF-A0A0Q8HQA7-F1
#
_cell.length_a   1.000
_cell.length_b   1.000
_cell.length_c   1.000
_cell.angle_alpha   90.00
_cell.angle_beta   90.00
_cell.angle_gamma   90.00
#
_symmetry.space_group_name_H-M   'P 1'
#
loop_
_entity.id
_entity.type
_entity.pdbx_description
1 polymer ?
#
loop_
_entity_poly.entity_id
_entity_poly.type
_entity_poly.pdbx_seq_one_letter_code
_entity_poly.pdbx_strand_id
1 'polypeptide(L)' 'MATRRVRDDAGLDLLDPATTPARDAQHFRRIIAARKGLQAAEDELRAAVAAARAAGDTWTVIGAALGTTRQAAFQRFGQG' A
#
# COMPACT_ATOMS: atom_id res chain seq x y z
N MET A 1 15.16 -10.19 31.89
CA MET A 1 14.85 -10.07 30.45
C MET A 1 14.01 -8.82 30.25
N ALA A 2 14.55 -7.79 29.59
CA ALA A 2 13.88 -6.50 29.43
C ALA A 2 13.08 -6.48 28.13
N THR A 3 11.75 -6.49 28.22
CA THR A 3 10.86 -6.18 27.11
C THR A 3 11.02 -4.72 26.73
N ARG A 4 11.71 -4.47 25.62
CA ARG A 4 11.80 -3.15 24.97
C ARG A 4 10.41 -2.75 24.51
N ARG A 5 9.70 -1.93 25.30
CA ARG A 5 8.50 -1.23 24.82
C ARG A 5 8.95 -0.34 23.68
N VAL A 6 8.51 -0.65 22.46
CA VAL A 6 8.54 0.29 21.35
C VAL A 6 7.80 1.53 21.85
N ARG A 7 8.45 2.69 21.82
CA ARG A 7 7.83 3.93 22.26
C ARG A 7 6.56 4.12 21.41
N ASP A 8 5.47 4.35 22.11
CA ASP A 8 4.15 4.61 21.56
C ASP A 8 4.13 6.06 21.06
N ASP A 9 4.86 6.33 19.98
CA ASP A 9 4.98 7.66 19.37
C ASP A 9 3.66 8.09 18.67
N ALA A 10 2.58 7.33 18.86
CA ALA A 10 1.26 7.58 18.27
C ALA A 10 0.36 8.50 19.12
N GLY A 11 0.81 8.96 20.29
CA GLY A 11 0.05 9.89 21.14
C GLY A 11 -1.21 9.26 21.76
N LEU A 12 -1.24 7.94 21.91
CA LEU A 12 -2.40 7.18 22.39
C LEU A 12 -2.63 7.33 23.90
N ASP A 13 -1.59 7.69 24.68
CA ASP A 13 -1.69 7.93 26.12
C ASP A 13 -2.54 9.17 26.49
N LEU A 14 -2.82 10.05 25.53
CA LEU A 14 -3.62 11.27 25.73
C LEU A 14 -5.11 11.06 25.41
N LEU A 15 -5.49 9.90 24.85
CA LEU A 15 -6.87 9.62 24.45
C LEU A 15 -7.63 8.98 25.62
N ASP A 16 -8.54 9.73 26.23
CA ASP A 16 -9.44 9.20 27.25
C ASP A 16 -10.57 8.37 26.58
N PRO A 17 -10.64 7.05 26.83
CA PRO A 17 -11.64 6.16 26.24
C PRO A 17 -13.09 6.48 26.66
N ALA A 18 -13.30 7.24 27.74
CA ALA A 18 -14.62 7.69 28.17
C ALA A 18 -15.17 8.87 27.33
N THR A 19 -14.27 9.67 26.75
CA THR A 19 -14.61 10.85 25.93
C THR A 19 -14.33 10.66 24.44
N THR A 20 -13.61 9.60 24.08
CA THR A 20 -13.27 9.19 22.71
C THR A 20 -13.98 7.88 22.35
N PRO A 21 -15.30 7.91 22.04
CA PRO A 21 -16.06 6.69 21.80
C PRO A 21 -15.59 5.96 20.53
N ALA A 22 -15.87 4.66 20.46
CA ALA A 22 -15.48 3.72 19.38
C ALA A 22 -15.81 4.14 17.93
N ARG A 23 -16.51 5.25 17.71
CA ARG A 23 -16.67 5.93 16.41
C ARG A 23 -15.33 6.33 15.80
N ASP A 24 -14.42 6.89 16.58
CA ASP A 24 -13.09 7.24 16.07
C ASP A 24 -12.33 5.98 15.64
N ALA A 25 -12.44 4.91 16.43
CA ALA A 25 -11.88 3.62 16.07
C ALA A 25 -12.53 3.01 14.80
N GLN A 26 -13.80 3.28 14.49
CA GLN A 26 -14.43 2.82 13.23
C GLN A 26 -13.84 3.53 12.01
N HIS A 27 -13.70 4.86 12.07
CA HIS A 27 -13.09 5.63 10.98
C HIS A 27 -11.63 5.25 10.78
N PHE A 28 -10.85 5.13 11.85
CA PHE A 28 -9.47 4.66 11.78
C PHE A 28 -9.35 3.24 11.24
N ARG A 29 -10.20 2.30 11.67
CA ARG A 29 -10.23 0.94 11.11
C ARG A 29 -10.52 0.94 9.61
N ARG A 30 -11.46 1.79 9.15
CA ARG A 30 -11.77 1.93 7.73
C ARG A 30 -10.58 2.48 6.94
N ILE A 31 -9.87 3.47 7.46
CA ILE A 31 -8.65 4.02 6.83
C ILE A 31 -7.56 2.95 6.77
N ILE A 32 -7.32 2.21 7.86
CA ILE A 32 -6.34 1.13 7.89
C ILE A 32 -6.69 0.02 6.88
N ALA A 33 -7.96 -0.37 6.81
CA ALA A 33 -8.43 -1.37 5.86
C ALA A 33 -8.27 -0.88 4.41
N ALA A 34 -8.64 0.37 4.12
CA ALA A 34 -8.45 0.97 2.80
C ALA A 34 -6.97 1.03 2.41
N ARG A 35 -6.08 1.45 3.32
CA ARG A 35 -4.63 1.47 3.08
C ARG A 35 -4.09 0.06 2.80
N LYS A 36 -4.53 -0.95 3.55
CA LYS A 36 -4.16 -2.35 3.29
C LYS A 36 -4.66 -2.81 1.91
N GLY A 37 -5.87 -2.43 1.53
CA GLY A 37 -6.42 -2.70 0.20
C GLY A 37 -5.60 -2.05 -0.91
N LEU A 38 -5.18 -0.80 -0.74
CA LEU A 38 -4.28 -0.12 -1.69
C LEU A 38 -2.94 -0.82 -1.81
N GLN A 39 -2.33 -1.21 -0.69
CA GLN A 39 -1.06 -1.95 -0.69
C GLN A 39 -1.21 -3.29 -1.43
N ALA A 40 -2.25 -4.06 -1.12
CA ALA A 40 -2.50 -5.34 -1.77
C ALA A 40 -2.74 -5.20 -3.28
N ALA A 41 -3.51 -4.18 -3.69
CA ALA A 41 -3.75 -3.89 -5.10
C ALA A 41 -2.47 -3.46 -5.84
N GLU A 42 -1.61 -2.67 -5.19
CA GLU A 42 -0.33 -2.26 -5.76
C GLU A 42 0.64 -3.45 -5.89
N ASP A 43 0.67 -4.36 -4.90
CA ASP A 43 1.50 -5.56 -4.95
C ASP A 43 1.03 -6.53 -6.05
N GLU A 44 -0.29 -6.72 -6.19
CA GLU A 44 -0.89 -7.46 -7.29
C GLU A 44 -0.54 -6.84 -8.65
N LEU A 45 -0.62 -5.51 -8.76
CA LEU A 45 -0.27 -4.81 -10.00
C LEU A 45 1.21 -5.06 -10.38
N ARG A 46 2.13 -5.03 -9.42
CA ARG A 46 3.55 -5.35 -9.67
C ARG A 46 3.72 -6.80 -10.10
N ALA A 47 3.03 -7.74 -9.45
CA ALA A 47 3.08 -9.15 -9.81
C ALA A 47 2.57 -9.38 -11.25
N ALA A 48 1.46 -8.75 -11.62
CA ALA A 48 0.91 -8.84 -12.97
C ALA A 48 1.87 -8.26 -14.03
N VAL A 49 2.48 -7.10 -13.75
CA VAL A 49 3.49 -6.50 -14.65
C VAL A 49 4.71 -7.40 -14.79
N ALA A 50 5.20 -7.98 -13.70
CA ALA A 50 6.32 -8.91 -13.72
C ALA A 50 5.99 -10.18 -14.54
N ALA A 51 4.78 -10.74 -14.36
CA ALA A 51 4.31 -11.88 -15.14
C ALA A 51 4.22 -11.56 -16.64
N ALA A 52 3.67 -10.41 -17.02
CA ALA A 52 3.63 -9.96 -18.42
C ALA A 52 5.03 -9.80 -19.00
N ARG A 53 5.97 -9.21 -18.24
CA ARG A 53 7.37 -9.12 -18.67
C ARG A 53 8.03 -10.49 -18.84
N ALA A 54 7.77 -11.44 -17.94
CA ALA A 54 8.27 -12.81 -18.03
C ALA A 54 7.67 -13.58 -19.22
N ALA A 55 6.42 -13.29 -19.58
CA ALA A 55 5.77 -13.81 -20.78
C ALA A 55 6.31 -13.21 -22.10
N GLY A 56 7.12 -12.15 -22.02
CA GLY A 56 7.75 -11.49 -23.17
C GLY A 56 7.03 -10.23 -23.65
N ASP A 57 5.97 -9.79 -22.98
CA ASP A 57 5.22 -8.59 -23.38
C ASP A 57 6.09 -7.35 -23.31
N THR A 58 6.03 -6.50 -24.35
CA THR A 58 6.84 -5.29 -24.41
C THR A 58 6.34 -4.22 -23.42
N TRP A 59 7.25 -3.34 -22.98
CA TRP A 59 6.90 -2.17 -22.17
C TRP A 59 5.87 -1.24 -22.84
N THR A 60 5.76 -1.26 -24.17
CA THR A 60 4.73 -0.51 -24.90
C THR A 60 3.34 -1.07 -24.60
N VAL A 61 3.17 -2.40 -24.69
CA VAL A 61 1.90 -3.09 -24.41
C VAL A 61 1.52 -2.92 -22.94
N ILE A 62 2.48 -3.13 -22.04
CA ILE A 62 2.26 -2.97 -20.60
C ILE A 62 1.88 -1.52 -20.26
N GLY A 63 2.56 -0.53 -20.85
CA GLY A 63 2.21 0.87 -20.66
C GLY A 63 0.78 1.18 -21.10
N ALA A 64 0.36 0.68 -22.26
CA ALA A 64 -1.00 0.84 -22.75
C ALA A 64 -2.03 0.21 -21.79
N ALA A 65 -1.77 -1.00 -21.29
CA ALA A 65 -2.63 -1.67 -20.30
C ALA A 65 -2.72 -0.90 -18.97
N LEU A 66 -1.62 -0.27 -18.54
CA LEU A 66 -1.56 0.59 -17.35
C LEU A 66 -2.17 1.99 -17.57
N GLY A 67 -2.58 2.34 -18.79
CA GLY A 67 -3.06 3.69 -19.12
C GLY A 67 -1.96 4.76 -19.05
N THR A 68 -0.71 4.40 -19.31
CA THR A 68 0.45 5.29 -19.24
C THR A 68 1.40 5.11 -20.43
N THR A 69 2.47 5.90 -20.48
CA THR A 69 3.48 5.78 -21.54
C THR A 69 4.44 4.62 -21.27
N ARG A 70 5.05 4.07 -22.33
CA ARG A 70 6.12 3.06 -22.21
C ARG A 70 7.22 3.50 -21.23
N GLN A 71 7.68 4.74 -21.33
CA GLN A 71 8.75 5.27 -20.48
C GLN A 71 8.32 5.35 -19.01
N ALA A 72 7.08 5.80 -18.74
CA ALA A 72 6.55 5.84 -17.38
C ALA A 72 6.40 4.43 -16.78
N ALA A 73 5.91 3.46 -17.57
CA ALA A 73 5.82 2.07 -17.14
C ALA A 73 7.20 1.47 -16.83
N PHE A 74 8.18 1.66 -17.72
CA PHE A 74 9.55 1.18 -17.51
C PHE A 74 10.21 1.83 -16.28
N GLN A 75 10.05 3.13 -16.09
CA GLN A 75 10.61 3.80 -14.91
C GLN A 75 10.02 3.26 -13.60
N ARG A 76 8.70 3.02 -13.58
CA ARG A 76 7.99 2.57 -12.37
C ARG A 76 8.20 1.09 -12.05
N PHE A 77 8.27 0.23 -13.05
CA PHE A 77 8.26 -1.23 -12.87
C PHE A 77 9.51 -1.95 -13.42
N GLY A 78 10.39 -1.26 -14.15
CA GLY A 78 11.57 -1.85 -14.78
C GLY A 78 12.86 -1.71 -13.97
N GLN A 79 12.83 -1.05 -12.81
CA GLN A 79 13.98 -0.82 -11.92
C GLN A 79 13.95 -1.72 -10.66
N GLY A 80 13.10 -2.75 -10.66
CA GLY A 80 12.93 -3.72 -9.56
C GLY A 80 13.72 -5.00 -9.77
#